data_AF-A0A6N2M2B0-F1
#
_entry.id   AF-A0A6N2M2B0-F1
#
_cell.length_a   1.000
_cell.length_b   1.000
_cell.length_c   1.000
_cell.angle_alpha   90.00
_cell.angle_beta   90.00
_cell.angle_gamma   90.00
#
_symmetry.space_group_name_H-M   'P 1'
#
loop_
_entity.id
_entity.type
_entity.pdbx_description
1 polymer ?
#
loop_
_entity_poly.entity_id
_entity_poly.type
_entity_poly.pdbx_seq_one_letter_code
_entity_poly.pdbx_strand_id
1 'polypeptide(L)'
;MASKSQLSLFALVALLAVSGQALAGRQIPNNADVKQPDFLISDSSFLIPGIGRVLIPPTPNFPSSDPHMGTGSYIPGGDDTFPPIPDGGVSTYPRCMNLCNVVARKLGSVKLPSMEARVLHVPVQENNVSDFHDLEKDLSMYVGSFLPLSILHNIRASSPYLLLVSSLASKAPDQLALIITFMEPKYINGSSRIYEHDIIGWFEDVSEKAGQVQTETLRRILELNWGVEYLKKWFGNRNIQDMDATALESLYTSLVPLSSHADLEPYISRIADGDTAPLLTRQPIKLLSLSSGTTEGRQKLVPFTDHSARTTLQIFSLAAAYRSRVYPTREGGRILEFIYSSKQFKTKGGVTAGTATTHYYESEEFKIKQEKTKCFTCSPKEVISGGDYRQSTYCHLLLGLFFCDQVEFITSTFAYSIVQAFREFEVVWREICDDIKKGTLSERISLPKMRKAVLSIISPNPNLASKIEESCEELENQNWVGLITKFWPNSKYVYSIMTGSMQPYLQKLRHYAGGLPLVSADYGSTESWIGANVDPYLPPEDATFAVIPTFSYYEFMPLYRQNQDCGSAIDDFIEDEPVPLSKVKEGQEYDIVLTTFTGLYRCKLGDVVEVTGFHNGTPKCLLHMQEKANFNHKH
;
A
#
# COMPACT_ATOMS: atom_id res chain seq x y z
N MET A 1 39.32 33.31 31.80
CA MET A 1 38.19 33.31 32.76
C MET A 1 37.00 34.12 32.22
N ALA A 2 36.48 33.81 31.02
CA ALA A 2 35.34 34.52 30.43
C ALA A 2 34.29 33.60 29.78
N SER A 3 34.29 32.30 30.10
CA SER A 3 33.28 31.34 29.61
C SER A 3 32.39 30.73 30.71
N LYS A 4 32.60 31.10 31.98
CA LYS A 4 31.80 30.59 33.11
C LYS A 4 30.68 31.53 33.60
N SER A 5 30.61 32.79 33.14
CA SER A 5 29.54 33.72 33.57
C SER A 5 28.30 33.72 32.68
N GLN A 6 28.37 33.27 31.42
CA GLN A 6 27.19 33.25 30.54
C GLN A 6 26.27 32.03 30.78
N LEU A 7 26.80 30.91 31.28
CA LEU A 7 25.99 29.74 31.64
C LEU A 7 25.11 30.00 32.89
N SER A 8 25.59 30.82 33.81
CA SER A 8 24.87 31.20 35.04
C SER A 8 23.68 32.12 34.75
N LEU A 9 23.81 33.04 33.79
CA LEU A 9 22.76 33.98 33.43
C LEU A 9 21.61 33.30 32.68
N PHE A 10 21.91 32.32 31.80
CA PHE A 10 20.88 31.53 31.10
C PHE A 10 20.08 30.63 32.04
N ALA A 11 20.72 30.03 33.03
CA ALA A 11 20.03 29.21 34.04
C ALA A 11 19.09 30.05 34.92
N LEU A 12 19.48 31.28 35.26
CA LEU A 12 18.66 32.21 36.05
C LEU A 12 17.42 32.70 35.28
N VAL A 13 17.56 32.97 33.98
CA VAL A 13 16.43 33.37 33.11
C VAL A 13 15.44 32.22 32.89
N ALA A 14 15.94 30.98 32.75
CA ALA A 14 15.08 29.80 32.65
C ALA A 14 14.29 29.53 33.96
N LEU A 15 14.92 29.70 35.14
CA LEU A 15 14.25 29.55 36.44
C LEU A 15 13.20 30.64 36.69
N LEU A 16 13.43 31.88 36.23
CA LEU A 16 12.43 32.96 36.32
C LEU A 16 11.25 32.78 35.34
N ALA A 17 11.49 32.19 34.16
CA ALA A 17 10.43 31.88 33.20
C ALA A 17 9.49 30.75 33.71
N VAL A 18 10.05 29.75 34.38
CA VAL A 18 9.28 28.63 34.96
C VAL A 18 8.50 29.06 36.20
N SER A 19 9.05 29.95 37.03
CA SER A 19 8.32 30.50 38.19
C SER A 19 7.24 31.52 37.82
N GLY A 20 7.40 32.25 36.71
CA GLY A 20 6.36 33.15 36.17
C GLY A 20 5.11 32.42 35.66
N GLN A 21 5.26 31.20 35.15
CA GLN A 21 4.13 30.37 34.69
C GLN A 21 3.41 29.62 35.82
N ALA A 22 4.09 29.35 36.94
CA ALA A 22 3.48 28.73 38.12
C ALA A 22 2.62 29.70 38.96
N LEU A 23 2.77 31.02 38.76
CA LEU A 23 2.01 32.06 39.48
C LEU A 23 0.65 32.40 38.83
N ALA A 24 0.38 31.98 37.59
CA ALA A 24 -0.87 32.25 36.89
C ALA A 24 -1.97 31.18 37.09
N GLY A 25 -1.69 30.10 37.82
CA GLY A 25 -2.63 28.98 38.03
C GLY A 25 -3.36 28.94 39.39
N ARG A 26 -3.22 29.97 40.25
CA ARG A 26 -3.86 29.98 41.58
C ARG A 26 -5.12 30.85 41.61
N GLN A 27 -6.24 30.37 41.08
CA GLN A 27 -7.59 30.73 41.56
C GLN A 27 -8.63 29.67 41.14
N ILE A 28 -8.73 28.53 41.85
CA ILE A 28 -9.97 27.72 41.92
C ILE A 28 -10.11 27.19 43.36
N PRO A 29 -11.31 27.21 44.00
CA PRO A 29 -11.46 27.06 45.45
C PRO A 29 -11.40 25.61 45.96
N ASN A 30 -10.96 25.50 47.22
CA ASN A 30 -10.91 24.32 48.07
C ASN A 30 -12.28 23.64 48.28
N ASN A 31 -12.35 22.32 48.13
CA ASN A 31 -12.87 21.48 49.20
C ASN A 31 -12.23 20.09 49.20
N ALA A 32 -11.98 19.60 50.40
CA ALA A 32 -10.98 18.62 50.75
C ALA A 32 -11.48 17.17 50.70
N ASP A 33 -10.61 16.26 50.26
CA ASP A 33 -10.23 15.08 51.06
C ASP A 33 -8.89 14.52 50.52
N VAL A 34 -7.81 14.88 51.21
CA VAL A 34 -6.43 14.53 50.85
C VAL A 34 -5.98 13.37 51.73
N LYS A 35 -5.76 12.19 51.12
CA LYS A 35 -4.72 11.26 51.59
C LYS A 35 -3.49 11.44 50.72
N GLN A 36 -2.37 11.76 51.36
CA GLN A 36 -1.07 12.03 50.77
C GLN A 36 -0.53 10.83 49.97
N PRO A 37 0.19 11.05 48.84
CA PRO A 37 1.10 10.05 48.30
C PRO A 37 2.55 10.37 48.70
N ASP A 38 3.24 9.35 49.22
CA ASP A 38 4.68 9.33 49.43
C ASP A 38 5.42 9.43 48.09
N PHE A 39 6.14 10.52 47.87
CA PHE A 39 7.12 10.64 46.78
C PHE A 39 8.51 10.91 47.37
N LEU A 40 9.20 9.84 47.75
CA LEU A 40 10.66 9.79 47.88
C LEU A 40 11.12 8.34 48.17
N ILE A 41 11.32 7.52 47.14
CA ILE A 41 12.17 6.31 47.22
C ILE A 41 13.03 6.17 45.94
N SER A 42 14.31 6.43 46.16
CA SER A 42 15.61 6.11 45.52
C SER A 42 15.84 5.52 44.11
N ASP A 43 14.92 5.47 43.14
CA ASP A 43 15.29 4.94 41.82
C ASP A 43 15.15 6.01 40.72
N SER A 44 16.25 6.29 40.01
CA SER A 44 16.47 7.31 38.96
C SER A 44 15.45 7.29 37.80
N SER A 45 14.19 7.59 38.11
CA SER A 45 13.05 7.66 37.21
C SER A 45 12.08 8.75 37.69
N PHE A 46 11.29 9.31 36.78
CA PHE A 46 10.21 10.22 37.12
C PHE A 46 8.93 9.85 36.36
N LEU A 47 7.79 10.15 36.99
CA LEU A 47 6.45 9.85 36.49
C LEU A 47 5.90 11.09 35.76
N ILE A 48 5.50 10.93 34.51
CA ILE A 48 4.80 11.98 33.75
C ILE A 48 3.33 11.59 33.61
N PRO A 49 2.37 12.40 34.11
CA PRO A 49 0.94 12.13 33.94
C PRO A 49 0.57 12.02 32.45
N GLY A 50 -0.06 10.91 32.06
CA GLY A 50 -0.44 10.63 30.67
C GLY A 50 0.65 9.97 29.81
N ILE A 51 1.88 9.82 30.31
CA ILE A 51 3.01 9.23 29.55
C ILE A 51 3.66 8.05 30.31
N GLY A 52 3.50 7.95 31.63
CA GLY A 52 4.06 6.86 32.44
C GLY A 52 5.49 7.15 32.93
N ARG A 53 6.18 6.12 33.46
CA ARG A 53 7.52 6.25 34.05
C ARG A 53 8.62 6.29 32.98
N VAL A 54 9.57 7.21 33.13
CA VAL A 54 10.73 7.36 32.21
C VAL A 54 12.05 7.17 32.97
N LEU A 55 12.94 6.33 32.44
CA LEU A 55 14.29 6.06 32.95
C LEU A 55 15.34 6.94 32.24
N ILE A 56 16.33 7.46 32.97
CA ILE A 56 17.49 8.16 32.39
C ILE A 56 18.59 7.11 32.06
N PRO A 57 19.02 6.95 30.79
CA PRO A 57 20.12 6.05 30.45
C PRO A 57 21.49 6.65 30.81
N PRO A 58 22.50 5.84 31.20
CA PRO A 58 23.86 6.32 31.46
C PRO A 58 24.62 6.61 30.14
N THR A 59 25.44 7.66 30.16
CA THR A 59 26.25 8.14 29.04
C THR A 59 27.35 7.16 28.61
N PRO A 60 27.47 6.79 27.32
CA PRO A 60 28.69 6.18 26.77
C PRO A 60 29.53 7.21 25.97
N ASN A 61 30.86 7.13 26.17
CA ASN A 61 31.87 7.82 25.36
C ASN A 61 31.90 7.25 23.92
N PHE A 62 31.86 8.12 22.90
CA PHE A 62 32.06 7.76 21.48
C PHE A 62 33.45 8.22 20.98
N PRO A 63 34.17 7.42 20.18
CA PRO A 63 35.16 7.92 19.22
C PRO A 63 34.55 8.14 17.81
N SER A 64 34.97 9.26 17.21
CA SER A 64 34.87 9.75 15.81
C SER A 64 33.95 9.07 14.77
N SER A 65 32.93 9.84 14.38
CA SER A 65 32.23 10.02 13.10
C SER A 65 32.60 9.21 11.84
N ASP A 66 31.56 8.67 11.21
CA ASP A 66 31.45 8.38 9.76
C ASP A 66 30.10 8.96 9.25
N PRO A 67 30.05 9.80 8.19
CA PRO A 67 28.86 10.59 7.86
C PRO A 67 28.03 9.93 6.75
N HIS A 68 27.21 8.93 7.09
CA HIS A 68 26.13 8.45 6.21
C HIS A 68 24.88 8.07 7.01
N MET A 69 24.16 9.07 7.51
CA MET A 69 22.72 8.93 7.79
C MET A 69 21.99 10.09 7.14
N GLY A 70 21.26 9.79 6.07
CA GLY A 70 20.34 10.72 5.45
C GLY A 70 19.18 11.03 6.39
N THR A 71 18.85 12.31 6.49
CA THR A 71 17.60 12.82 7.07
C THR A 71 16.42 12.19 6.33
N GLY A 72 15.60 11.39 7.02
CA GLY A 72 14.42 10.77 6.43
C GLY A 72 13.41 11.82 5.95
N SER A 73 13.15 11.85 4.64
CA SER A 73 12.04 12.63 4.07
C SER A 73 10.76 11.81 4.14
N TYR A 74 9.72 12.36 4.75
CA TYR A 74 8.35 11.83 4.75
C TYR A 74 7.83 11.62 3.32
N ILE A 75 7.32 10.43 2.99
CA ILE A 75 6.68 10.12 1.70
C ILE A 75 5.21 9.73 1.96
N PRO A 76 4.23 10.63 1.73
CA PRO A 76 2.81 10.29 1.83
C PRO A 76 2.45 9.12 0.90
N GLY A 77 1.68 8.13 1.37
CA GLY A 77 1.15 7.05 0.51
C GLY A 77 2.01 5.78 0.41
N GLY A 78 3.19 5.75 1.02
CA GLY A 78 3.86 4.49 1.36
C GLY A 78 3.27 3.93 2.66
N ASP A 79 3.24 2.61 2.80
CA ASP A 79 2.87 1.94 4.05
C ASP A 79 3.75 2.42 5.23
N ASP A 80 4.86 3.10 4.96
CA ASP A 80 5.91 3.52 5.91
C ASP A 80 5.58 4.74 6.80
N THR A 81 4.38 5.30 6.79
CA THR A 81 4.17 6.59 7.49
C THR A 81 2.80 6.76 8.15
N PHE A 82 2.82 6.88 9.48
CA PHE A 82 1.68 7.39 10.24
C PHE A 82 1.33 8.82 9.78
N PRO A 83 0.06 9.12 9.48
CA PRO A 83 -0.37 10.48 9.20
C PRO A 83 -0.30 11.34 10.48
N PRO A 84 0.12 12.62 10.39
CA PRO A 84 -0.10 13.56 11.48
C PRO A 84 -1.60 13.84 11.66
N ILE A 85 -2.09 13.71 12.89
CA ILE A 85 -3.45 14.06 13.31
C ILE A 85 -3.67 15.57 13.02
N PRO A 86 -4.81 15.99 12.45
CA PRO A 86 -5.06 17.40 12.19
C PRO A 86 -5.23 18.18 13.51
N ASP A 87 -4.32 19.12 13.75
CA ASP A 87 -4.41 20.10 14.84
C ASP A 87 -5.66 21.00 14.68
N GLY A 88 -6.34 21.22 15.81
CA GLY A 88 -7.47 22.12 15.95
C GLY A 88 -7.11 23.57 15.64
N GLY A 89 -8.05 24.27 15.00
CA GLY A 89 -7.83 25.61 14.46
C GLY A 89 -7.52 26.69 15.50
N VAL A 90 -6.62 27.60 15.12
CA VAL A 90 -6.56 28.98 15.64
C VAL A 90 -6.23 29.92 14.46
N SER A 91 -6.99 31.01 14.35
CA SER A 91 -6.94 31.98 13.24
C SER A 91 -5.83 33.04 13.35
N THR A 92 -5.19 33.32 12.21
CA THR A 92 -4.71 34.61 11.64
C THR A 92 -4.19 35.75 12.54
N TYR A 93 -2.93 36.21 12.31
CA TYR A 93 -2.54 37.49 11.64
C TYR A 93 -0.99 37.77 11.70
N PRO A 94 -0.39 38.77 10.99
CA PRO A 94 0.90 38.61 10.29
C PRO A 94 2.01 39.61 10.71
N ARG A 95 3.25 39.36 10.22
CA ARG A 95 4.41 40.26 9.98
C ARG A 95 5.71 39.72 10.57
N CYS A 96 6.70 39.43 9.72
CA CYS A 96 7.87 40.29 9.52
C CYS A 96 8.82 39.74 8.45
N MET A 97 9.28 40.66 7.60
CA MET A 97 10.23 40.51 6.50
C MET A 97 11.66 40.18 6.94
N ASN A 98 12.41 39.59 5.99
CA ASN A 98 13.83 39.81 5.66
C ASN A 98 14.89 39.56 6.75
N LEU A 99 15.76 38.58 6.51
CA LEU A 99 17.22 38.80 6.48
C LEU A 99 17.94 37.59 5.85
N CYS A 100 19.08 37.86 5.22
CA CYS A 100 20.09 36.92 4.72
C CYS A 100 19.96 36.43 3.27
N ASN A 101 20.13 37.38 2.35
CA ASN A 101 20.65 37.14 1.01
C ASN A 101 21.84 38.09 0.75
N VAL A 102 22.94 37.91 1.48
CA VAL A 102 24.24 38.57 1.23
C VAL A 102 25.33 37.60 1.67
N VAL A 103 26.40 37.48 0.88
CA VAL A 103 27.58 36.60 1.04
C VAL A 103 27.51 35.24 0.32
N ALA A 104 27.31 35.28 -1.01
CA ALA A 104 27.91 34.28 -1.93
C ALA A 104 28.18 34.85 -3.34
N ARG A 105 28.47 36.17 -3.43
CA ARG A 105 29.05 36.80 -4.62
C ARG A 105 30.45 37.32 -4.27
N LYS A 106 31.46 36.47 -4.46
CA LYS A 106 32.85 36.82 -4.83
C LYS A 106 33.70 35.58 -4.72
N LEU A 107 33.96 34.95 -5.86
CA LEU A 107 35.27 34.45 -6.30
C LEU A 107 35.04 33.87 -7.71
N GLY A 108 35.61 34.54 -8.70
CA GLY A 108 35.37 34.28 -10.11
C GLY A 108 36.34 33.28 -10.74
N SER A 109 35.87 32.74 -11.86
CA SER A 109 36.55 32.66 -13.16
C SER A 109 37.85 31.86 -13.30
N VAL A 110 37.78 30.71 -13.97
CA VAL A 110 38.76 30.26 -14.98
C VAL A 110 38.00 29.56 -16.13
N LYS A 111 38.36 29.90 -17.38
CA LYS A 111 37.85 29.41 -18.67
C LYS A 111 38.89 28.54 -19.38
N LEU A 112 38.43 27.67 -20.31
CA LEU A 112 38.97 27.28 -21.64
C LEU A 112 38.82 25.76 -21.90
N PRO A 113 38.81 25.24 -23.16
CA PRO A 113 38.12 25.69 -24.37
C PRO A 113 37.41 24.54 -25.16
N SER A 114 36.80 24.96 -26.27
CA SER A 114 36.04 24.29 -27.34
C SER A 114 36.60 23.02 -28.00
N MET A 115 35.69 22.16 -28.49
CA MET A 115 35.83 21.45 -29.76
C MET A 115 34.47 21.35 -30.48
N GLU A 116 34.42 21.90 -31.70
CA GLU A 116 33.36 21.72 -32.70
C GLU A 116 33.58 20.39 -33.46
N ALA A 117 32.49 19.75 -33.93
CA ALA A 117 32.30 19.49 -35.36
C ALA A 117 31.01 18.69 -35.68
N ARG A 118 30.18 19.35 -36.51
CA ARG A 118 29.50 18.86 -37.73
C ARG A 118 28.33 17.87 -37.65
N VAL A 119 27.20 18.49 -37.97
CA VAL A 119 25.98 18.01 -38.62
C VAL A 119 26.25 17.11 -39.84
N LEU A 120 25.47 16.02 -39.95
CA LEU A 120 25.07 15.41 -41.21
C LEU A 120 23.54 15.32 -41.23
N HIS A 121 22.95 15.85 -42.30
CA HIS A 121 21.53 15.83 -42.61
C HIS A 121 21.24 14.76 -43.69
N VAL A 122 19.99 14.76 -44.18
CA VAL A 122 19.45 14.14 -45.41
C VAL A 122 18.75 12.76 -45.09
N PRO A 123 17.60 12.38 -45.74
CA PRO A 123 16.20 12.60 -45.30
C PRO A 123 15.27 11.38 -45.66
N VAL A 124 13.93 11.59 -45.77
CA VAL A 124 12.92 10.81 -46.56
C VAL A 124 12.33 9.56 -45.88
N GLN A 125 11.06 9.15 -46.02
CA GLN A 125 9.70 9.66 -46.28
C GLN A 125 8.74 8.47 -45.99
N GLU A 126 7.47 8.80 -45.80
CA GLU A 126 6.28 7.94 -45.70
C GLU A 126 6.15 6.84 -46.78
N ASN A 127 5.64 5.65 -46.43
CA ASN A 127 4.30 5.16 -46.83
C ASN A 127 4.10 3.62 -46.69
N ASN A 128 3.03 3.26 -45.97
CA ASN A 128 1.96 2.29 -46.28
C ASN A 128 2.19 0.84 -46.82
N VAL A 129 1.59 -0.09 -46.06
CA VAL A 129 0.69 -1.24 -46.42
C VAL A 129 1.30 -2.64 -46.70
N SER A 130 0.60 -3.65 -46.15
CA SER A 130 0.57 -5.11 -46.44
C SER A 130 1.87 -5.89 -46.13
N ASP A 131 1.93 -7.00 -45.39
CA ASP A 131 1.11 -8.21 -45.47
C ASP A 131 1.50 -9.21 -44.37
N PHE A 132 0.57 -10.13 -44.08
CA PHE A 132 0.77 -11.37 -43.35
C PHE A 132 1.88 -12.23 -43.99
N HIS A 133 3.10 -12.22 -43.46
CA HIS A 133 4.05 -13.32 -43.74
C HIS A 133 5.22 -13.55 -42.76
N ASP A 134 5.26 -12.88 -41.60
CA ASP A 134 6.39 -13.06 -40.65
C ASP A 134 6.07 -13.85 -39.36
N LEU A 135 4.88 -14.45 -39.25
CA LEU A 135 4.54 -15.30 -38.09
C LEU A 135 5.06 -16.74 -38.19
N GLU A 136 5.63 -17.14 -39.34
CA GLU A 136 6.07 -18.52 -39.61
C GLU A 136 7.58 -18.72 -39.39
N LYS A 137 8.34 -17.65 -39.14
CA LYS A 137 9.80 -17.72 -38.91
C LYS A 137 10.21 -17.76 -37.44
N ASP A 138 9.39 -17.23 -36.53
CA ASP A 138 9.72 -17.22 -35.09
C ASP A 138 9.25 -18.48 -34.33
N LEU A 139 8.44 -19.33 -34.95
CA LEU A 139 8.00 -20.62 -34.38
C LEU A 139 8.96 -21.79 -34.65
N SER A 140 10.00 -21.59 -35.46
CA SER A 140 11.02 -22.62 -35.76
C SER A 140 12.19 -22.64 -34.76
N MET A 141 12.20 -21.78 -33.74
CA MET A 141 13.34 -21.65 -32.81
C MET A 141 13.09 -22.24 -31.41
N TYR A 142 11.90 -22.82 -31.12
CA TYR A 142 11.58 -23.32 -29.78
C TYR A 142 11.13 -24.79 -29.65
N VAL A 143 11.13 -25.58 -30.73
CA VAL A 143 10.85 -27.03 -30.64
C VAL A 143 11.79 -27.85 -31.52
N GLY A 144 13.04 -28.02 -31.08
CA GLY A 144 13.82 -29.23 -31.31
C GLY A 144 14.06 -29.83 -29.93
N SER A 145 13.49 -30.96 -29.53
CA SER A 145 13.58 -32.27 -30.16
C SER A 145 12.70 -33.22 -29.35
N PHE A 146 11.88 -34.04 -30.02
CA PHE A 146 11.37 -35.37 -29.62
C PHE A 146 10.08 -35.64 -30.39
N LEU A 147 10.20 -36.26 -31.58
CA LEU A 147 9.31 -37.24 -32.24
C LEU A 147 9.49 -37.20 -33.78
N PRO A 148 9.43 -38.35 -34.48
CA PRO A 148 9.77 -38.46 -35.90
C PRO A 148 8.69 -37.87 -36.84
N LEU A 149 9.16 -37.34 -37.98
CA LEU A 149 8.47 -36.59 -39.04
C LEU A 149 7.36 -37.33 -39.82
N SER A 150 6.86 -38.47 -39.36
CA SER A 150 5.89 -39.30 -40.10
C SER A 150 4.42 -39.01 -39.78
N ILE A 151 4.09 -38.06 -38.90
CA ILE A 151 2.69 -37.80 -38.48
C ILE A 151 2.10 -36.52 -39.12
N LEU A 152 2.92 -35.71 -39.81
CA LEU A 152 2.50 -34.36 -40.21
C LEU A 152 1.80 -34.26 -41.59
N HIS A 153 1.18 -35.33 -42.08
CA HIS A 153 0.61 -35.33 -43.43
C HIS A 153 -0.88 -35.67 -43.56
N ASN A 154 -1.69 -35.61 -42.50
CA ASN A 154 -3.15 -35.77 -42.65
C ASN A 154 -3.95 -35.19 -41.49
N ILE A 155 -4.14 -33.86 -41.41
CA ILE A 155 -5.32 -33.29 -40.75
C ILE A 155 -5.71 -31.98 -41.46
N ARG A 156 -6.75 -32.05 -42.31
CA ARG A 156 -7.48 -30.90 -42.82
C ARG A 156 -8.92 -31.00 -42.29
N ALA A 157 -9.35 -29.93 -41.62
CA ALA A 157 -10.71 -29.64 -41.13
C ALA A 157 -11.26 -30.46 -39.95
N SER A 158 -11.82 -29.72 -38.97
CA SER A 158 -12.61 -30.12 -37.76
C SER A 158 -11.83 -30.10 -36.42
N SER A 159 -12.31 -29.22 -35.52
CA SER A 159 -11.92 -28.94 -34.12
C SER A 159 -10.78 -29.78 -33.49
N PRO A 160 -9.59 -29.18 -33.25
CA PRO A 160 -8.40 -29.89 -32.75
C PRO A 160 -8.41 -30.26 -31.25
N TYR A 161 -9.39 -29.78 -30.46
CA TYR A 161 -9.39 -29.96 -29.01
C TYR A 161 -9.89 -31.33 -28.54
N LEU A 162 -10.89 -31.91 -29.22
CA LEU A 162 -11.52 -33.18 -28.81
C LEU A 162 -10.66 -34.41 -29.10
N LEU A 163 -9.86 -34.39 -30.17
CA LEU A 163 -8.99 -35.51 -30.54
C LEU A 163 -7.74 -35.59 -29.65
N LEU A 164 -7.19 -34.45 -29.20
CA LEU A 164 -6.02 -34.41 -28.31
C LEU A 164 -6.33 -35.01 -26.93
N VAL A 165 -7.51 -34.69 -26.38
CA VAL A 165 -7.98 -35.20 -25.07
C VAL A 165 -8.23 -36.71 -25.13
N SER A 166 -8.83 -37.23 -26.21
CA SER A 166 -9.07 -38.67 -26.37
C SER A 166 -7.78 -39.49 -26.53
N SER A 167 -6.74 -38.92 -27.15
CA SER A 167 -5.44 -39.57 -27.36
C SER A 167 -4.62 -39.63 -26.07
N LEU A 168 -4.62 -38.55 -25.28
CA LEU A 168 -3.94 -38.47 -23.98
C LEU A 168 -4.58 -39.36 -22.90
N ALA A 169 -5.92 -39.49 -22.91
CA ALA A 169 -6.65 -40.37 -21.99
C ALA A 169 -6.28 -41.86 -22.14
N SER A 170 -5.80 -42.27 -23.31
CA SER A 170 -5.39 -43.66 -23.57
C SER A 170 -3.93 -43.97 -23.26
N LYS A 171 -3.05 -42.95 -23.16
CA LYS A 171 -1.59 -43.15 -23.11
C LYS A 171 -0.91 -42.73 -21.81
N ALA A 172 -1.48 -41.82 -21.04
CA ALA A 172 -0.92 -41.38 -19.75
C ALA A 172 -2.01 -40.73 -18.87
N PRO A 173 -2.87 -41.50 -18.19
CA PRO A 173 -3.98 -40.96 -17.38
C PRO A 173 -3.50 -40.07 -16.22
N ASP A 174 -2.31 -40.31 -15.66
CA ASP A 174 -1.77 -39.53 -14.54
C ASP A 174 -1.30 -38.11 -14.95
N GLN A 175 -1.01 -37.90 -16.24
CA GLN A 175 -0.67 -36.57 -16.79
C GLN A 175 -1.92 -35.72 -17.09
N LEU A 176 -3.10 -36.36 -17.17
CA LEU A 176 -4.37 -35.68 -17.43
C LEU A 176 -4.89 -34.95 -16.18
N ALA A 177 -4.64 -35.49 -14.98
CA ALA A 177 -4.90 -34.80 -13.72
C ALA A 177 -4.03 -33.54 -13.56
N LEU A 178 -2.78 -33.58 -14.05
CA LEU A 178 -1.89 -32.42 -14.06
C LEU A 178 -2.37 -31.35 -15.07
N ILE A 179 -2.79 -31.75 -16.28
CA ILE A 179 -3.24 -30.81 -17.32
C ILE A 179 -4.57 -30.14 -16.96
N ILE A 180 -5.52 -30.85 -16.34
CA ILE A 180 -6.79 -30.25 -15.87
C ILE A 180 -6.53 -29.27 -14.71
N THR A 181 -5.53 -29.53 -13.87
CA THR A 181 -5.12 -28.61 -12.78
C THR A 181 -4.32 -27.40 -13.29
N PHE A 182 -3.74 -27.48 -14.50
CA PHE A 182 -2.98 -26.40 -15.16
C PHE A 182 -3.75 -25.65 -16.26
N MET A 183 -5.06 -25.88 -16.41
CA MET A 183 -5.90 -25.00 -17.23
C MET A 183 -6.22 -23.72 -16.45
N GLU A 184 -5.21 -22.85 -16.30
CA GLU A 184 -5.45 -21.42 -16.23
C GLU A 184 -6.22 -21.00 -17.50
N PRO A 185 -7.21 -20.09 -17.40
CA PRO A 185 -7.87 -19.56 -18.59
C PRO A 185 -6.81 -18.85 -19.43
N LYS A 186 -6.42 -19.48 -20.55
CA LYS A 186 -5.61 -18.83 -21.57
C LYS A 186 -6.36 -17.58 -22.01
N TYR A 187 -5.71 -16.44 -21.77
CA TYR A 187 -5.98 -15.14 -22.38
C TYR A 187 -6.40 -15.29 -23.84
N ILE A 188 -7.70 -15.09 -24.10
CA ILE A 188 -8.24 -14.96 -25.45
C ILE A 188 -8.58 -13.48 -25.67
N ASN A 189 -8.04 -12.94 -26.76
CA ASN A 189 -8.32 -11.59 -27.26
C ASN A 189 -9.82 -11.35 -27.42
N GLY A 190 -10.35 -10.28 -26.81
CA GLY A 190 -11.64 -9.71 -27.17
C GLY A 190 -12.52 -9.28 -26.00
N SER A 191 -12.64 -7.96 -25.81
CA SER A 191 -13.62 -7.23 -24.99
C SER A 191 -13.50 -7.30 -23.45
N SER A 192 -13.24 -6.14 -22.83
CA SER A 192 -13.17 -5.90 -21.37
C SER A 192 -14.37 -6.47 -20.59
N ARG A 193 -15.56 -6.47 -21.21
CA ARG A 193 -16.79 -6.96 -20.59
C ARG A 193 -16.80 -8.47 -20.34
N ILE A 194 -16.08 -9.27 -21.13
CA ILE A 194 -16.04 -10.74 -20.94
C ILE A 194 -15.13 -11.10 -19.75
N TYR A 195 -14.04 -10.36 -19.53
CA TYR A 195 -13.14 -10.56 -18.39
C TYR A 195 -13.77 -10.14 -17.05
N GLU A 196 -14.57 -9.07 -17.03
CA GLU A 196 -15.26 -8.60 -15.81
C GLU A 196 -16.32 -9.58 -15.30
N HIS A 197 -17.02 -10.27 -16.22
CA HIS A 197 -17.98 -11.31 -15.85
C HIS A 197 -17.29 -12.57 -15.30
N ASP A 198 -16.09 -12.90 -15.80
CA ASP A 198 -15.31 -14.07 -15.38
C ASP A 198 -14.77 -13.93 -13.94
N ILE A 199 -14.20 -12.77 -13.58
CA ILE A 199 -13.62 -12.59 -12.24
C ILE A 199 -14.67 -12.47 -11.13
N ILE A 200 -15.83 -11.86 -11.41
CA ILE A 200 -16.92 -11.83 -10.43
C ILE A 200 -17.51 -13.24 -10.30
N GLY A 201 -17.74 -13.96 -11.40
CA GLY A 201 -18.20 -15.35 -11.37
C GLY A 201 -17.27 -16.24 -10.54
N TRP A 202 -15.95 -16.13 -10.75
CA TRP A 202 -14.96 -16.79 -9.90
C TRP A 202 -15.13 -16.46 -8.42
N PHE A 203 -15.34 -15.18 -8.07
CA PHE A 203 -15.51 -14.79 -6.67
C PHE A 203 -16.83 -15.31 -6.06
N GLU A 204 -17.92 -15.31 -6.84
CA GLU A 204 -19.18 -15.94 -6.42
C GLU A 204 -18.97 -17.43 -6.12
N ASP A 205 -18.31 -18.17 -7.02
CA ASP A 205 -18.06 -19.61 -6.85
C ASP A 205 -17.24 -19.92 -5.58
N VAL A 206 -16.15 -19.18 -5.34
CA VAL A 206 -15.30 -19.43 -4.15
C VAL A 206 -15.94 -18.94 -2.86
N SER A 207 -16.81 -17.91 -2.92
CA SER A 207 -17.51 -17.39 -1.74
C SER A 207 -18.69 -18.25 -1.32
N GLU A 208 -19.37 -18.97 -2.23
CA GLU A 208 -20.44 -19.92 -1.88
C GLU A 208 -19.96 -21.03 -0.94
N LYS A 209 -18.73 -21.53 -1.14
CA LYS A 209 -18.14 -22.63 -0.37
C LYS A 209 -16.91 -22.18 0.42
N ALA A 210 -16.93 -20.95 0.92
CA ALA A 210 -15.78 -20.30 1.53
C ALA A 210 -15.07 -21.15 2.61
N GLY A 211 -15.82 -21.86 3.45
CA GLY A 211 -15.25 -22.76 4.46
C GLY A 211 -14.43 -23.91 3.85
N GLN A 212 -14.95 -24.58 2.81
CA GLN A 212 -14.23 -25.66 2.13
C GLN A 212 -13.00 -25.11 1.37
N VAL A 213 -13.15 -23.94 0.74
CA VAL A 213 -12.05 -23.25 0.04
C VAL A 213 -10.93 -22.86 1.00
N GLN A 214 -11.26 -22.47 2.25
CA GLN A 214 -10.26 -22.16 3.29
C GLN A 214 -9.50 -23.41 3.74
N THR A 215 -10.19 -24.50 4.04
CA THR A 215 -9.56 -25.78 4.41
C THR A 215 -8.61 -26.25 3.30
N GLU A 216 -9.01 -26.13 2.04
CA GLU A 216 -8.19 -26.48 0.88
C GLU A 216 -7.01 -25.51 0.67
N THR A 217 -7.22 -24.21 0.90
CA THR A 217 -6.17 -23.19 0.85
C THR A 217 -5.09 -23.47 1.89
N LEU A 218 -5.47 -23.83 3.11
CA LEU A 218 -4.53 -24.23 4.15
C LEU A 218 -3.75 -25.48 3.74
N ARG A 219 -4.42 -26.52 3.22
CA ARG A 219 -3.75 -27.72 2.71
C ARG A 219 -2.67 -27.34 1.68
N ARG A 220 -3.02 -26.50 0.71
CA ARG A 220 -2.07 -26.04 -0.31
C ARG A 220 -0.87 -25.28 0.28
N ILE A 221 -1.11 -24.40 1.26
CA ILE A 221 -0.01 -23.68 1.94
C ILE A 221 0.94 -24.67 2.61
N LEU A 222 0.40 -25.64 3.36
CA LEU A 222 1.18 -26.62 4.10
C LEU A 222 1.94 -27.59 3.18
N GLU A 223 1.35 -28.00 2.06
CA GLU A 223 2.00 -28.82 1.04
C GLU A 223 3.17 -28.09 0.38
N LEU A 224 2.95 -26.84 -0.04
CA LEU A 224 3.98 -26.01 -0.68
C LEU A 224 5.15 -25.71 0.27
N ASN A 225 4.85 -25.50 1.55
CA ASN A 225 5.85 -25.20 2.56
C ASN A 225 6.26 -26.42 3.38
N TRP A 226 5.94 -27.63 2.92
CA TRP A 226 6.28 -28.85 3.64
C TRP A 226 7.79 -28.96 3.86
N GLY A 227 8.19 -29.23 5.11
CA GLY A 227 9.59 -29.45 5.46
C GLY A 227 10.45 -28.20 5.60
N VAL A 228 9.87 -27.00 5.59
CA VAL A 228 10.57 -25.77 5.99
C VAL A 228 10.94 -25.83 7.48
N GLU A 229 11.97 -25.08 7.88
CA GLU A 229 12.50 -25.11 9.26
C GLU A 229 11.42 -24.82 10.31
N TYR A 230 10.55 -23.84 10.06
CA TYR A 230 9.47 -23.49 10.98
C TYR A 230 8.46 -24.63 11.17
N LEU A 231 7.86 -25.14 10.08
CA LEU A 231 6.84 -26.19 10.16
C LEU A 231 7.39 -27.53 10.68
N LYS A 232 8.67 -27.83 10.41
CA LYS A 232 9.33 -29.03 10.97
C LYS A 232 9.34 -29.06 12.50
N LYS A 233 9.39 -27.90 13.17
CA LYS A 233 9.34 -27.83 14.64
C LYS A 233 8.04 -28.40 15.20
N TRP A 234 6.94 -28.23 14.48
CA TRP A 234 5.60 -28.61 14.93
C TRP A 234 5.15 -29.96 14.38
N PHE A 235 5.38 -30.22 13.09
CA PHE A 235 4.98 -31.46 12.43
C PHE A 235 5.99 -32.61 12.57
N GLY A 236 7.25 -32.31 12.91
CA GLY A 236 8.33 -33.28 12.94
C GLY A 236 8.50 -33.98 11.58
N ASN A 237 8.45 -35.31 11.59
CA ASN A 237 8.59 -36.16 10.39
C ASN A 237 7.26 -36.78 9.93
N ARG A 238 6.09 -36.30 10.41
CA ARG A 238 4.79 -36.84 10.00
C ARG A 238 4.57 -36.63 8.50
N ASN A 239 4.02 -37.60 7.77
CA ASN A 239 3.64 -37.32 6.39
C ASN A 239 2.26 -36.63 6.37
N ILE A 240 2.21 -35.37 5.92
CA ILE A 240 0.95 -34.62 5.79
C ILE A 240 0.35 -34.69 4.39
N GLN A 241 1.07 -35.22 3.39
CA GLN A 241 0.68 -35.14 1.98
C GLN A 241 -0.53 -36.03 1.64
N ASP A 242 -0.75 -37.09 2.42
CA ASP A 242 -1.84 -38.06 2.21
C ASP A 242 -3.02 -37.82 3.16
N MET A 243 -3.01 -36.73 3.93
CA MET A 243 -4.07 -36.42 4.90
C MET A 243 -5.25 -35.72 4.21
N ASP A 244 -6.48 -36.08 4.63
CA ASP A 244 -7.67 -35.30 4.28
C ASP A 244 -7.52 -33.85 4.76
N ALA A 245 -8.01 -32.90 3.97
CA ALA A 245 -7.84 -31.47 4.22
C ALA A 245 -8.41 -31.04 5.58
N THR A 246 -9.55 -31.62 6.01
CA THR A 246 -10.19 -31.32 7.30
C THR A 246 -9.38 -31.88 8.47
N ALA A 247 -8.83 -33.09 8.30
CA ALA A 247 -7.96 -33.70 9.29
C ALA A 247 -6.64 -32.95 9.43
N LEU A 248 -6.09 -32.45 8.31
CA LEU A 248 -4.89 -31.64 8.29
C LEU A 248 -5.11 -30.26 8.94
N GLU A 249 -6.24 -29.60 8.68
CA GLU A 249 -6.63 -28.35 9.35
C GLU A 249 -6.72 -28.54 10.87
N SER A 250 -7.43 -29.58 11.32
CA SER A 250 -7.56 -29.90 12.76
C SER A 250 -6.20 -30.20 13.41
N LEU A 251 -5.33 -30.92 12.70
CA LEU A 251 -3.97 -31.19 13.17
C LEU A 251 -3.17 -29.90 13.27
N TYR A 252 -3.22 -29.05 12.24
CA TYR A 252 -2.52 -27.79 12.17
C TYR A 252 -2.89 -26.85 13.33
N THR A 253 -4.18 -26.61 13.55
CA THR A 253 -4.66 -25.73 14.63
C THR A 253 -4.35 -26.28 16.02
N SER A 254 -4.19 -27.60 16.16
CA SER A 254 -3.81 -28.24 17.44
C SER A 254 -2.31 -28.22 17.74
N LEU A 255 -1.44 -28.19 16.71
CA LEU A 255 0.01 -28.31 16.87
C LEU A 255 0.76 -27.01 16.69
N VAL A 256 0.33 -26.15 15.77
CA VAL A 256 1.00 -24.89 15.48
C VAL A 256 0.39 -23.80 16.38
N PRO A 257 1.18 -23.14 17.23
CA PRO A 257 0.67 -22.11 18.12
C PRO A 257 0.34 -20.83 17.36
N LEU A 258 -0.47 -19.98 17.98
CA LEU A 258 -0.56 -18.58 17.58
C LEU A 258 0.83 -17.93 17.64
N SER A 259 1.13 -17.07 16.68
CA SER A 259 2.38 -16.34 16.61
C SER A 259 2.15 -14.83 16.47
N SER A 260 3.16 -14.07 16.83
CA SER A 260 3.31 -12.67 16.50
C SER A 260 4.41 -12.49 15.46
N HIS A 261 4.56 -11.26 14.95
CA HIS A 261 5.72 -10.90 14.12
C HIS A 261 7.04 -11.10 14.86
N ALA A 262 7.09 -10.86 16.18
CA ALA A 262 8.30 -11.04 16.96
C ALA A 262 8.80 -12.49 16.96
N ASP A 263 7.89 -13.45 16.90
CA ASP A 263 8.23 -14.88 16.88
C ASP A 263 8.84 -15.32 15.53
N LEU A 264 8.48 -14.61 14.45
CA LEU A 264 8.96 -14.89 13.09
C LEU A 264 10.19 -14.08 12.71
N GLU A 265 10.46 -12.98 13.42
CA GLU A 265 11.60 -12.08 13.20
C GLU A 265 12.96 -12.79 13.12
N PRO A 266 13.29 -13.81 13.96
CA PRO A 266 14.57 -14.51 13.84
C PRO A 266 14.78 -15.20 12.48
N TYR A 267 13.71 -15.67 11.84
CA TYR A 267 13.77 -16.27 10.51
C TYR A 267 13.87 -15.20 9.42
N ILE A 268 13.09 -14.12 9.56
CA ILE A 268 13.07 -13.00 8.61
C ILE A 268 14.44 -12.31 8.60
N SER A 269 15.04 -12.10 9.76
CA SER A 269 16.40 -11.56 9.91
C SER A 269 17.45 -12.45 9.21
N ARG A 270 17.36 -13.78 9.34
CA ARG A 270 18.25 -14.70 8.61
C ARG A 270 18.07 -14.61 7.09
N ILE A 271 16.82 -14.51 6.62
CA ILE A 271 16.54 -14.28 5.19
C ILE A 271 17.16 -12.95 4.75
N ALA A 272 16.97 -11.88 5.52
CA ALA A 272 17.53 -10.56 5.23
C ALA A 272 19.07 -10.57 5.20
N ASP A 273 19.70 -11.40 6.02
CA ASP A 273 21.16 -11.62 6.04
C ASP A 273 21.65 -12.58 4.93
N GLY A 274 20.75 -13.13 4.13
CA GLY A 274 21.05 -13.90 2.91
C GLY A 274 21.02 -15.41 3.10
N ASP A 275 20.44 -15.91 4.19
CA ASP A 275 20.19 -17.35 4.37
C ASP A 275 19.21 -17.85 3.29
N THR A 276 19.66 -18.83 2.50
CA THR A 276 18.90 -19.42 1.39
C THR A 276 18.23 -20.74 1.78
N ALA A 277 18.39 -21.19 3.03
CA ALA A 277 17.70 -22.35 3.53
C ALA A 277 16.17 -22.12 3.53
N PRO A 278 15.36 -23.19 3.37
CA PRO A 278 13.90 -23.08 3.40
C PRO A 278 13.41 -22.84 4.84
N LEU A 279 13.47 -21.59 5.30
CA LEU A 279 13.16 -21.20 6.69
C LEU A 279 11.65 -21.14 6.95
N LEU A 280 10.98 -20.27 6.21
CA LEU A 280 9.54 -20.03 6.30
C LEU A 280 8.79 -20.57 5.07
N THR A 281 9.43 -20.53 3.90
CA THR A 281 8.88 -21.00 2.62
C THR A 281 9.90 -21.86 1.88
N ARG A 282 9.42 -22.73 0.97
CA ARG A 282 10.32 -23.43 0.03
C ARG A 282 10.75 -22.55 -1.13
N GLN A 283 9.92 -21.58 -1.51
CA GLN A 283 10.27 -20.57 -2.49
C GLN A 283 11.34 -19.64 -1.92
N PRO A 284 12.46 -19.39 -2.64
CA PRO A 284 13.45 -18.40 -2.22
C PRO A 284 12.85 -16.99 -2.16
N ILE A 285 13.03 -16.31 -1.03
CA ILE A 285 12.55 -14.94 -0.83
C ILE A 285 13.56 -13.95 -1.41
N LYS A 286 13.16 -13.23 -2.46
CA LYS A 286 14.00 -12.24 -3.15
C LYS A 286 13.68 -10.80 -2.75
N LEU A 287 12.46 -10.57 -2.26
CA LEU A 287 11.90 -9.28 -1.92
C LEU A 287 11.36 -9.31 -0.49
N LEU A 288 11.65 -8.27 0.29
CA LEU A 288 11.07 -8.02 1.59
C LEU A 288 10.27 -6.72 1.53
N SER A 289 9.03 -6.77 1.99
CA SER A 289 8.16 -5.61 2.13
C SER A 289 8.33 -4.99 3.50
N LEU A 290 8.47 -3.67 3.53
CA LEU A 290 8.40 -2.88 4.74
C LEU A 290 6.93 -2.68 5.12
N SER A 291 6.56 -3.02 6.35
CA SER A 291 5.22 -2.78 6.90
C SER A 291 5.19 -1.48 7.71
N SER A 292 4.01 -0.84 7.78
CA SER A 292 3.74 0.32 8.66
C SER A 292 3.92 -0.01 10.14
N GLY A 293 3.62 -1.27 10.47
CA GLY A 293 3.68 -1.77 11.83
C GLY A 293 5.11 -1.83 12.33
N THR A 294 5.31 -1.44 13.58
CA THR A 294 6.59 -1.64 14.26
C THR A 294 6.47 -2.75 15.29
N THR A 295 7.53 -3.55 15.43
CA THR A 295 7.72 -4.50 16.53
C THR A 295 8.90 -3.98 17.33
N GLU A 296 8.71 -3.68 18.62
CA GLU A 296 9.77 -3.13 19.50
C GLU A 296 10.46 -1.87 18.92
N GLY A 297 9.71 -1.03 18.21
CA GLY A 297 10.22 0.20 17.59
C GLY A 297 11.03 0.01 16.30
N ARG A 298 11.12 -1.23 15.78
CA ARG A 298 11.72 -1.53 14.47
C ARG A 298 10.63 -1.82 13.44
N GLN A 299 10.87 -1.42 12.21
CA GLN A 299 9.95 -1.66 11.10
C GLN A 299 9.89 -3.16 10.77
N LYS A 300 8.67 -3.70 10.66
CA LYS A 300 8.45 -5.12 10.32
C LYS A 300 8.83 -5.38 8.86
N LEU A 301 9.57 -6.45 8.62
CA LEU A 301 9.87 -6.96 7.28
C LEU A 301 8.97 -8.16 6.99
N VAL A 302 8.33 -8.17 5.82
CA VAL A 302 7.42 -9.25 5.40
C VAL A 302 7.93 -9.86 4.10
N PRO A 303 8.05 -11.19 3.98
CA PRO A 303 8.38 -11.84 2.71
C PRO A 303 7.38 -11.49 1.59
N PHE A 304 7.89 -11.04 0.44
CA PHE A 304 7.08 -10.75 -0.74
C PHE A 304 7.43 -11.74 -1.86
N THR A 305 6.42 -12.42 -2.40
CA THR A 305 6.58 -13.46 -3.43
C THR A 305 5.69 -13.20 -4.64
N ASP A 306 5.81 -14.05 -5.66
CA ASP A 306 4.94 -13.99 -6.84
C ASP A 306 3.45 -14.16 -6.47
N HIS A 307 3.16 -14.90 -5.39
CA HIS A 307 1.79 -14.99 -4.84
C HIS A 307 1.26 -13.62 -4.38
N SER A 308 2.11 -12.83 -3.71
CA SER A 308 1.77 -11.46 -3.29
C SER A 308 1.43 -10.56 -4.49
N ALA A 309 2.21 -10.62 -5.57
CA ALA A 309 1.95 -9.85 -6.78
C ALA A 309 0.66 -10.28 -7.50
N ARG A 310 0.43 -11.58 -7.63
CA ARG A 310 -0.76 -12.15 -8.30
C ARG A 310 -2.05 -11.83 -7.56
N THR A 311 -2.07 -12.03 -6.24
CA THR A 311 -3.25 -11.70 -5.41
C THR A 311 -3.57 -10.21 -5.44
N THR A 312 -2.54 -9.34 -5.47
CA THR A 312 -2.71 -7.89 -5.66
C THR A 312 -3.37 -7.55 -7.00
N LEU A 313 -2.93 -8.16 -8.11
CA LEU A 313 -3.57 -7.96 -9.40
C LEU A 313 -5.02 -8.45 -9.39
N GLN A 314 -5.27 -9.59 -8.76
CA GLN A 314 -6.58 -10.23 -8.69
C GLN A 314 -7.58 -9.39 -7.90
N ILE A 315 -7.23 -8.90 -6.71
CA ILE A 315 -8.13 -8.05 -5.92
C ILE A 315 -8.41 -6.73 -6.62
N PHE A 316 -7.41 -6.09 -7.21
CA PHE A 316 -7.62 -4.84 -7.94
C PHE A 316 -8.54 -5.04 -9.16
N SER A 317 -8.48 -6.21 -9.79
CA SER A 317 -9.35 -6.55 -10.92
C SER A 317 -10.78 -6.84 -10.46
N LEU A 318 -10.93 -7.59 -9.36
CA LEU A 318 -12.23 -7.90 -8.75
C LEU A 318 -12.94 -6.63 -8.28
N ALA A 319 -12.24 -5.80 -7.51
CA ALA A 319 -12.76 -4.54 -6.98
C ALA A 319 -13.10 -3.55 -8.09
N ALA A 320 -12.28 -3.49 -9.16
CA ALA A 320 -12.61 -2.71 -10.34
C ALA A 320 -13.90 -3.21 -11.02
N ALA A 321 -14.09 -4.52 -11.15
CA ALA A 321 -15.30 -5.08 -11.75
C ALA A 321 -16.57 -4.73 -10.93
N TYR A 322 -16.50 -4.80 -9.60
CA TYR A 322 -17.60 -4.37 -8.72
C TYR A 322 -17.88 -2.87 -8.84
N ARG A 323 -16.84 -2.03 -8.83
CA ARG A 323 -16.99 -0.58 -9.03
C ARG A 323 -17.59 -0.25 -10.39
N SER A 324 -17.17 -0.90 -11.47
CA SER A 324 -17.67 -0.65 -12.83
C SER A 324 -19.17 -0.93 -12.97
N ARG A 325 -19.76 -1.82 -12.16
CA ARG A 325 -21.22 -2.06 -12.14
C ARG A 325 -22.01 -0.87 -11.58
N VAL A 326 -21.42 -0.12 -10.65
CA VAL A 326 -22.07 1.04 -9.99
C VAL A 326 -21.67 2.35 -10.68
N TYR A 327 -20.40 2.49 -11.01
CA TYR A 327 -19.78 3.68 -11.59
C TYR A 327 -19.07 3.33 -12.91
N PRO A 328 -19.82 3.13 -14.00
CA PRO A 328 -19.23 2.80 -15.28
C PRO A 328 -18.34 3.95 -15.80
N THR A 329 -17.12 3.60 -16.21
CA THR A 329 -16.17 4.53 -16.82
C THR A 329 -16.18 4.40 -18.35
N ARG A 330 -15.84 5.48 -19.06
CA ARG A 330 -15.76 5.44 -20.53
C ARG A 330 -14.44 4.84 -21.02
N GLU A 331 -14.48 4.26 -22.22
CA GLU A 331 -13.28 3.85 -22.94
C GLU A 331 -12.40 5.07 -23.25
N GLY A 332 -11.08 4.94 -23.02
CA GLY A 332 -10.12 6.03 -23.19
C GLY A 332 -10.15 7.09 -22.08
N GLY A 333 -10.95 6.89 -21.03
CA GLY A 333 -10.90 7.70 -19.82
C GLY A 333 -9.55 7.57 -19.09
N ARG A 334 -9.26 8.53 -18.21
CA ARG A 334 -8.06 8.56 -17.38
C ARG A 334 -8.37 8.58 -15.88
N ILE A 335 -7.37 8.28 -15.09
CA ILE A 335 -7.38 8.24 -13.63
C ILE A 335 -6.33 9.23 -13.17
N LEU A 336 -6.73 10.15 -12.29
CA LEU A 336 -5.78 10.99 -11.58
C LEU A 336 -5.32 10.24 -10.33
N GLU A 337 -4.11 9.69 -10.38
CA GLU A 337 -3.53 8.87 -9.32
C GLU A 337 -2.42 9.64 -8.61
N PHE A 338 -2.59 9.86 -7.31
CA PHE A 338 -1.54 10.37 -6.43
C PHE A 338 -0.79 9.19 -5.81
N ILE A 339 0.07 8.55 -6.61
CA ILE A 339 0.82 7.36 -6.22
C ILE A 339 2.32 7.62 -6.26
N TYR A 340 3.02 7.11 -5.26
CA TYR A 340 4.43 7.39 -5.02
C TYR A 340 5.17 6.08 -4.81
N SER A 341 6.22 5.86 -5.59
CA SER A 341 7.12 4.72 -5.41
C SER A 341 8.34 5.16 -4.58
N SER A 342 8.63 4.41 -3.52
CA SER A 342 9.76 4.68 -2.63
C SER A 342 11.05 4.07 -3.17
N LYS A 343 12.19 4.48 -2.61
CA LYS A 343 13.48 3.87 -2.99
C LYS A 343 13.61 2.50 -2.36
N GLN A 344 13.79 1.48 -3.18
CA GLN A 344 14.23 0.17 -2.72
C GLN A 344 15.69 0.23 -2.26
N PHE A 345 16.01 -0.56 -1.24
CA PHE A 345 17.39 -0.74 -0.77
C PHE A 345 17.73 -2.24 -0.71
N LYS A 346 19.02 -2.53 -0.50
CA LYS A 346 19.53 -3.90 -0.34
C LYS A 346 19.83 -4.17 1.13
N THR A 347 19.34 -5.30 1.64
CA THR A 347 19.73 -5.80 2.97
C THR A 347 21.21 -6.24 2.96
N LYS A 348 21.75 -6.56 4.15
CA LYS A 348 23.12 -7.08 4.28
C LYS A 348 23.35 -8.35 3.44
N GLY A 349 22.34 -9.21 3.35
CA GLY A 349 22.34 -10.42 2.52
C GLY A 349 22.06 -10.21 1.03
N GLY A 350 21.88 -8.97 0.56
CA GLY A 350 21.60 -8.66 -0.85
C GLY A 350 20.13 -8.83 -1.29
N VAL A 351 19.22 -9.12 -0.35
CA VAL A 351 17.76 -9.16 -0.57
C VAL A 351 17.26 -7.73 -0.80
N THR A 352 16.33 -7.53 -1.75
CA THR A 352 15.76 -6.19 -1.97
C THR A 352 14.66 -5.92 -0.95
N ALA A 353 14.71 -4.77 -0.29
CA ALA A 353 13.66 -4.28 0.61
C ALA A 353 13.03 -2.98 0.08
N GLY A 354 11.73 -2.80 0.31
CA GLY A 354 10.94 -1.64 -0.11
C GLY A 354 9.48 -1.80 0.33
N THR A 355 8.59 -0.84 0.05
CA THR A 355 7.17 -1.00 0.39
C THR A 355 6.49 -2.04 -0.51
N ALA A 356 5.41 -2.67 -0.05
CA ALA A 356 4.63 -3.60 -0.87
C ALA A 356 4.10 -2.93 -2.15
N THR A 357 3.64 -1.68 -2.03
CA THR A 357 3.20 -0.86 -3.17
C THR A 357 4.31 -0.62 -4.19
N THR A 358 5.53 -0.33 -3.74
CA THR A 358 6.71 -0.14 -4.60
C THR A 358 7.07 -1.42 -5.34
N HIS A 359 7.07 -2.57 -4.65
CA HIS A 359 7.30 -3.86 -5.28
C HIS A 359 6.25 -4.17 -6.34
N TYR A 360 4.99 -3.87 -6.08
CA TYR A 360 3.92 -4.03 -7.05
C TYR A 360 4.08 -3.08 -8.26
N TYR A 361 4.41 -1.80 -8.06
CA TYR A 361 4.61 -0.86 -9.18
C TYR A 361 5.81 -1.23 -10.08
N GLU A 362 6.81 -1.93 -9.55
CA GLU A 362 7.93 -2.44 -10.35
C GLU A 362 7.71 -3.85 -10.91
N SER A 363 6.65 -4.53 -10.47
CA SER A 363 6.29 -5.88 -10.93
C SER A 363 5.93 -5.92 -12.41
N GLU A 364 6.07 -7.10 -13.01
CA GLU A 364 5.73 -7.31 -14.42
C GLU A 364 4.21 -7.29 -14.62
N GLU A 365 3.47 -7.80 -13.64
CA GLU A 365 2.01 -7.78 -13.58
C GLU A 365 1.45 -6.36 -13.74
N PHE A 366 2.05 -5.38 -13.03
CA PHE A 366 1.64 -3.99 -13.13
C PHE A 366 1.97 -3.36 -14.49
N LYS A 367 3.16 -3.65 -15.04
CA LYS A 367 3.55 -3.16 -16.38
C LYS A 367 2.65 -3.71 -17.46
N ILE A 368 2.43 -5.03 -17.45
CA ILE A 368 1.51 -5.71 -18.37
C ILE A 368 0.10 -5.13 -18.25
N LYS A 369 -0.37 -4.87 -17.02
CA LYS A 369 -1.67 -4.23 -16.79
C LYS A 369 -1.72 -2.85 -17.46
N GLN A 370 -0.72 -2.00 -17.25
CA GLN A 370 -0.68 -0.66 -17.86
C GLN A 370 -0.65 -0.72 -19.40
N GLU A 371 0.16 -1.60 -19.97
CA GLU A 371 0.32 -1.76 -21.42
C GLU A 371 -0.96 -2.27 -22.08
N LYS A 372 -1.56 -3.33 -21.51
CA LYS A 372 -2.79 -3.95 -22.05
C LYS A 372 -4.01 -3.04 -21.92
N THR A 373 -4.08 -2.25 -20.86
CA THR A 373 -5.19 -1.31 -20.64
C THR A 373 -5.06 0.00 -21.42
N LYS A 374 -3.97 0.19 -22.19
CA LYS A 374 -3.66 1.43 -22.93
C LYS A 374 -3.71 2.69 -22.05
N CYS A 375 -3.13 2.55 -20.86
CA CYS A 375 -2.80 3.61 -19.91
C CYS A 375 -3.96 4.55 -19.50
N PHE A 376 -4.72 4.10 -18.50
CA PHE A 376 -5.67 4.93 -17.78
C PHE A 376 -4.99 6.02 -16.93
N THR A 377 -3.72 5.93 -16.54
CA THR A 377 -3.15 6.93 -15.63
C THR A 377 -2.81 8.27 -16.32
N CYS A 378 -2.96 9.39 -15.60
CA CYS A 378 -2.51 10.70 -16.07
C CYS A 378 -0.98 10.84 -16.04
N SER A 379 -0.31 10.10 -15.15
CA SER A 379 1.09 10.35 -14.80
C SER A 379 2.03 9.25 -15.31
N PRO A 380 3.12 9.60 -16.01
CA PRO A 380 4.07 8.61 -16.52
C PRO A 380 4.88 7.97 -15.38
N LYS A 381 5.51 6.82 -15.67
CA LYS A 381 6.31 6.06 -14.69
C LYS A 381 7.39 6.92 -14.03
N GLU A 382 8.03 7.83 -14.76
CA GLU A 382 9.08 8.71 -14.23
C GLU A 382 8.58 9.68 -13.16
N VAL A 383 7.29 10.02 -13.16
CA VAL A 383 6.66 10.82 -12.10
C VAL A 383 6.40 9.94 -10.88
N ILE A 384 5.88 8.73 -11.07
CA ILE A 384 5.54 7.78 -10.00
C ILE A 384 6.82 7.30 -9.28
N SER A 385 7.84 6.93 -10.04
CA SER A 385 9.15 6.46 -9.56
C SER A 385 10.17 7.59 -9.34
N GLY A 386 9.70 8.83 -9.21
CA GLY A 386 10.56 10.01 -9.02
C GLY A 386 11.30 10.04 -7.68
N GLY A 387 10.73 9.43 -6.63
CA GLY A 387 11.32 9.34 -5.30
C GLY A 387 11.32 10.65 -4.48
N ASP A 388 10.89 11.77 -5.07
CA ASP A 388 10.62 13.04 -4.37
C ASP A 388 9.12 13.33 -4.42
N TYR A 389 8.45 13.17 -3.27
CA TYR A 389 6.99 13.27 -3.21
C TYR A 389 6.47 14.65 -3.65
N ARG A 390 7.19 15.73 -3.37
CA ARG A 390 6.73 17.10 -3.67
C ARG A 390 6.77 17.35 -5.17
N GLN A 391 7.86 16.94 -5.81
CA GLN A 391 8.01 17.04 -7.25
C GLN A 391 6.99 16.15 -7.98
N SER A 392 6.78 14.92 -7.50
CA SER A 392 5.77 14.01 -8.04
C SER A 392 4.36 14.58 -7.88
N THR A 393 4.00 15.10 -6.70
CA THR A 393 2.67 15.71 -6.43
C THR A 393 2.39 16.87 -7.38
N TYR A 394 3.36 17.77 -7.57
CA TYR A 394 3.22 18.88 -8.52
C TYR A 394 2.94 18.36 -9.94
N CYS A 395 3.68 17.34 -10.39
CA CYS A 395 3.49 16.76 -11.71
C CYS A 395 2.15 16.01 -11.84
N HIS A 396 1.70 15.30 -10.80
CA HIS A 396 0.38 14.65 -10.78
C HIS A 396 -0.74 15.69 -10.94
N LEU A 397 -0.68 16.81 -10.20
CA LEU A 397 -1.65 17.89 -10.30
C LEU A 397 -1.64 18.56 -11.69
N LEU A 398 -0.43 18.88 -12.20
CA LEU A 398 -0.26 19.48 -13.52
C LEU A 398 -0.86 18.60 -14.63
N LEU A 399 -0.52 17.31 -14.65
CA LEU A 399 -1.01 16.36 -15.65
C LEU A 399 -2.49 16.06 -15.47
N GLY A 400 -2.98 15.99 -14.22
CA GLY A 400 -4.40 15.85 -13.92
C GLY A 400 -5.23 17.01 -14.48
N LEU A 401 -4.74 18.24 -14.38
CA LEU A 401 -5.38 19.42 -14.96
C LEU A 401 -5.22 19.48 -16.49
N PHE A 402 -4.07 19.09 -17.02
CA PHE A 402 -3.85 19.03 -18.46
C PHE A 402 -4.82 18.05 -19.15
N PHE A 403 -5.13 16.93 -18.48
CA PHE A 403 -6.09 15.93 -18.93
C PHE A 403 -7.48 16.06 -18.27
N CYS A 404 -7.85 17.25 -17.80
CA CYS A 404 -9.06 17.46 -16.98
C CYS A 404 -10.33 16.81 -17.57
N ASP A 405 -10.53 16.93 -18.88
CA ASP A 405 -11.70 16.41 -19.59
C ASP A 405 -11.71 14.89 -19.72
N GLN A 406 -10.58 14.21 -19.51
CA GLN A 406 -10.43 12.76 -19.63
C GLN A 406 -10.53 12.04 -18.28
N VAL A 407 -10.38 12.74 -17.14
CA VAL A 407 -10.38 12.12 -15.82
C VAL A 407 -11.77 11.57 -15.45
N GLU A 408 -11.82 10.28 -15.17
CA GLU A 408 -13.01 9.51 -14.78
C GLU A 408 -13.12 9.31 -13.27
N PHE A 409 -12.01 9.27 -12.55
CA PHE A 409 -12.00 9.26 -11.09
C PHE A 409 -10.63 9.66 -10.55
N ILE A 410 -10.60 10.00 -9.26
CA ILE A 410 -9.38 10.41 -8.53
C ILE A 410 -9.08 9.36 -7.49
N THR A 411 -7.81 9.00 -7.34
CA THR A 411 -7.39 7.98 -6.37
C THR A 411 -6.01 8.23 -5.77
N SER A 412 -5.83 7.67 -4.58
CA SER A 412 -4.54 7.45 -3.93
C SER A 412 -4.68 6.26 -2.97
N THR A 413 -3.57 5.70 -2.51
CA THR A 413 -3.58 4.64 -1.48
C THR A 413 -4.39 5.05 -0.26
N PHE A 414 -4.10 6.24 0.30
CA PHE A 414 -4.75 6.74 1.53
C PHE A 414 -5.43 8.09 1.28
N ALA A 415 -6.58 8.31 1.93
CA ALA A 415 -7.34 9.56 1.83
C ALA A 415 -6.49 10.79 2.20
N TYR A 416 -5.58 10.60 3.16
CA TYR A 416 -4.60 11.61 3.56
C TYR A 416 -3.82 12.17 2.36
N SER A 417 -3.33 11.31 1.47
CA SER A 417 -2.51 11.73 0.32
C SER A 417 -3.28 12.61 -0.65
N ILE A 418 -4.58 12.35 -0.84
CA ILE A 418 -5.46 13.18 -1.67
C ILE A 418 -5.64 14.56 -1.01
N VAL A 419 -5.91 14.57 0.30
CA VAL A 419 -6.04 15.83 1.06
C VAL A 419 -4.76 16.64 1.01
N GLN A 420 -3.59 16.02 1.13
CA GLN A 420 -2.30 16.71 1.02
C GLN A 420 -2.05 17.24 -0.39
N ALA A 421 -2.36 16.47 -1.43
CA ALA A 421 -2.21 16.92 -2.81
C ALA A 421 -3.05 18.17 -3.08
N PHE A 422 -4.31 18.19 -2.62
CA PHE A 422 -5.15 19.37 -2.79
C PHE A 422 -4.75 20.55 -1.91
N ARG A 423 -4.24 20.32 -0.69
CA ARG A 423 -3.65 21.40 0.11
C ARG A 423 -2.43 22.03 -0.56
N GLU A 424 -1.54 21.24 -1.16
CA GLU A 424 -0.42 21.79 -1.93
C GLU A 424 -0.95 22.54 -3.16
N PHE A 425 -1.99 22.02 -3.83
CA PHE A 425 -2.62 22.69 -4.97
C PHE A 425 -3.13 24.10 -4.63
N GLU A 426 -3.77 24.29 -3.47
CA GLU A 426 -4.21 25.62 -3.00
C GLU A 426 -3.07 26.65 -2.98
N VAL A 427 -1.82 26.20 -2.79
CA VAL A 427 -0.63 27.06 -2.74
C VAL A 427 0.00 27.24 -4.13
N VAL A 428 0.08 26.19 -4.95
CA VAL A 428 0.89 26.18 -6.18
C VAL A 428 0.09 26.36 -7.48
N TRP A 429 -1.23 26.50 -7.42
CA TRP A 429 -2.07 26.53 -8.63
C TRP A 429 -1.66 27.61 -9.65
N ARG A 430 -1.15 28.76 -9.19
CA ARG A 430 -0.67 29.86 -10.05
C ARG A 430 0.54 29.43 -10.89
N GLU A 431 1.50 28.72 -10.30
CA GLU A 431 2.66 28.17 -11.01
C GLU A 431 2.20 27.12 -12.04
N ILE A 432 1.26 26.26 -11.66
CA ILE A 432 0.70 25.23 -12.54
C ILE A 432 0.00 25.86 -13.75
N CYS A 433 -0.79 26.91 -13.55
CA CYS A 433 -1.44 27.63 -14.65
C CYS A 433 -0.42 28.24 -15.61
N ASP A 434 0.65 28.83 -15.07
CA ASP A 434 1.73 29.40 -15.86
C ASP A 434 2.47 28.34 -16.71
N ASP A 435 2.70 27.17 -16.13
CA ASP A 435 3.32 26.03 -16.82
C ASP A 435 2.43 25.49 -17.95
N ILE A 436 1.11 25.34 -17.72
CA ILE A 436 0.15 24.94 -18.77
C ILE A 436 0.10 25.99 -19.88
N LYS A 437 0.07 27.28 -19.51
CA LYS A 437 0.00 28.41 -20.46
C LYS A 437 1.19 28.43 -21.41
N LYS A 438 2.40 28.27 -20.86
CA LYS A 438 3.67 28.37 -21.60
C LYS A 438 4.13 27.03 -22.18
N GLY A 439 3.54 25.91 -21.74
CA GLY A 439 4.05 24.57 -22.04
C GLY A 439 5.43 24.32 -21.44
N THR A 440 5.70 24.93 -20.29
CA THR A 440 6.97 24.81 -19.56
C THR A 440 6.78 24.02 -18.28
N LEU A 441 7.88 23.79 -17.55
CA LEU A 441 7.83 23.17 -16.24
C LEU A 441 8.65 24.00 -15.25
N SER A 442 8.07 24.28 -14.09
CA SER A 442 8.68 25.01 -12.98
C SER A 442 10.06 24.45 -12.60
N GLU A 443 10.95 25.34 -12.16
CA GLU A 443 12.30 24.98 -11.65
C GLU A 443 12.23 24.13 -10.38
N ARG A 444 11.06 24.08 -9.73
CA ARG A 444 10.76 23.17 -8.62
C ARG A 444 10.98 21.70 -9.00
N ILE A 445 10.81 21.37 -10.29
CA ILE A 445 11.07 20.03 -10.81
C ILE A 445 12.52 19.95 -11.27
N SER A 446 13.38 19.49 -10.36
CA SER A 446 14.83 19.35 -10.55
C SER A 446 15.23 18.02 -11.21
N LEU A 447 14.38 16.99 -11.10
CA LEU A 447 14.69 15.64 -11.59
C LEU A 447 14.65 15.56 -13.13
N PRO A 448 15.79 15.31 -13.83
CA PRO A 448 15.85 15.42 -15.28
C PRO A 448 14.96 14.42 -16.03
N LYS A 449 14.85 13.18 -15.53
CA LYS A 449 14.00 12.13 -16.14
C LYS A 449 12.51 12.50 -16.05
N MET A 450 12.07 12.93 -14.87
CA MET A 450 10.70 13.40 -14.63
C MET A 450 10.36 14.59 -15.51
N ARG A 451 11.25 15.61 -15.51
CA ARG A 451 11.08 16.80 -16.35
C ARG A 451 10.98 16.47 -17.83
N LYS A 452 11.83 15.58 -18.35
CA LYS A 452 11.77 15.12 -19.75
C LYS A 452 10.44 14.41 -20.06
N ALA A 453 9.97 13.53 -19.17
CA ALA A 453 8.73 12.79 -19.37
C ALA A 453 7.51 13.74 -19.39
N VAL A 454 7.42 14.67 -18.45
CA VAL A 454 6.31 15.65 -18.38
C VAL A 454 6.32 16.58 -19.61
N LEU A 455 7.48 17.11 -20.00
CA LEU A 455 7.62 17.99 -21.18
C LEU A 455 7.34 17.27 -22.51
N SER A 456 7.38 15.94 -22.55
CA SER A 456 6.97 15.17 -23.73
C SER A 456 5.45 15.05 -23.88
N ILE A 457 4.70 15.35 -22.81
CA ILE A 457 3.24 15.23 -22.73
C ILE A 457 2.58 16.60 -22.87
N ILE A 458 3.06 17.60 -22.11
CA ILE A 458 2.43 18.91 -22.07
C ILE A 458 2.79 19.74 -23.31
N SER A 459 1.81 20.51 -23.79
CA SER A 459 1.98 21.49 -24.86
C SER A 459 1.38 22.84 -24.44
N PRO A 460 1.89 23.99 -24.92
CA PRO A 460 1.35 25.29 -24.55
C PRO A 460 -0.16 25.37 -24.80
N ASN A 461 -0.94 25.64 -23.75
CA ASN A 461 -2.40 25.74 -23.84
C ASN A 461 -2.93 26.94 -23.03
N PRO A 462 -2.85 28.17 -23.58
CA PRO A 462 -3.28 29.38 -22.89
C PRO A 462 -4.78 29.41 -22.55
N ASN A 463 -5.60 28.76 -23.38
CA ASN A 463 -7.06 28.71 -23.18
C ASN A 463 -7.41 27.86 -21.95
N LEU A 464 -6.77 26.69 -21.81
CA LEU A 464 -6.95 25.84 -20.63
C LEU A 464 -6.45 26.55 -19.37
N ALA A 465 -5.26 27.16 -19.43
CA ALA A 465 -4.70 27.89 -18.29
C ALA A 465 -5.62 29.01 -17.80
N SER A 466 -6.19 29.80 -18.72
CA SER A 466 -7.10 30.91 -18.35
C SER A 466 -8.38 30.40 -17.70
N LYS A 467 -8.94 29.27 -18.17
CA LYS A 467 -10.12 28.63 -17.56
C LYS A 467 -9.83 28.09 -16.16
N ILE A 468 -8.65 27.50 -15.96
CA ILE A 468 -8.22 26.98 -14.66
C ILE A 468 -8.01 28.15 -13.70
N GLU A 469 -7.36 29.22 -14.15
CA GLU A 469 -7.11 30.45 -13.36
C GLU A 469 -8.42 31.08 -12.88
N GLU A 470 -9.39 31.30 -13.77
CA GLU A 470 -10.73 31.79 -13.40
C GLU A 470 -11.43 30.86 -12.39
N SER A 471 -11.37 29.54 -12.61
CA SER A 471 -11.95 28.56 -11.70
C SER A 471 -11.26 28.53 -10.34
N CYS A 472 -9.94 28.72 -10.29
CA CYS A 472 -9.18 28.82 -9.04
C CYS A 472 -9.57 30.09 -8.25
N GLU A 473 -9.70 31.25 -8.91
CA GLU A 473 -10.11 32.49 -8.25
C GLU A 473 -11.53 32.38 -7.67
N GLU A 474 -12.46 31.74 -8.40
CA GLU A 474 -13.79 31.43 -7.88
C GLU A 474 -13.73 30.50 -6.66
N LEU A 475 -12.92 29.44 -6.72
CA LEU A 475 -12.78 28.47 -5.65
C LEU A 475 -12.08 29.06 -4.41
N GLU A 476 -11.08 29.92 -4.57
CA GLU A 476 -10.44 30.64 -3.45
C GLU A 476 -11.49 31.42 -2.65
N ASN A 477 -12.45 32.07 -3.33
CA ASN A 477 -13.56 32.79 -2.69
C ASN A 477 -14.58 31.86 -2.00
N GLN A 478 -14.69 30.62 -2.47
CA GLN A 478 -15.57 29.59 -1.90
C GLN A 478 -14.83 28.64 -0.95
N ASN A 479 -13.63 29.01 -0.50
CA ASN A 479 -12.79 28.19 0.38
C ASN A 479 -12.54 26.77 -0.19
N TRP A 480 -12.40 26.62 -1.51
CA TRP A 480 -12.10 25.37 -2.21
C TRP A 480 -13.14 24.24 -2.07
N VAL A 481 -14.40 24.58 -1.78
CA VAL A 481 -15.50 23.60 -1.77
C VAL A 481 -15.76 23.08 -3.18
N GLY A 482 -15.88 21.76 -3.35
CA GLY A 482 -16.23 21.17 -4.66
C GLY A 482 -15.15 21.30 -5.73
N LEU A 483 -13.88 21.50 -5.31
CA LEU A 483 -12.70 21.56 -6.16
C LEU A 483 -12.69 20.43 -7.20
N ILE A 484 -12.94 19.19 -6.78
CA ILE A 484 -12.86 18.02 -7.66
C ILE A 484 -13.88 18.12 -8.78
N THR A 485 -15.14 18.41 -8.43
CA THR A 485 -16.25 18.52 -9.40
C THR A 485 -16.08 19.70 -10.35
N LYS A 486 -15.38 20.77 -9.93
CA LYS A 486 -15.12 21.94 -10.76
C LYS A 486 -14.06 21.65 -11.84
N PHE A 487 -12.93 21.04 -11.46
CA PHE A 487 -11.83 20.78 -12.39
C PHE A 487 -11.99 19.48 -13.18
N TRP A 488 -12.61 18.46 -12.60
CA TRP A 488 -12.80 17.14 -13.22
C TRP A 488 -14.29 16.81 -13.27
N PRO A 489 -15.08 17.51 -14.11
CA PRO A 489 -16.54 17.36 -14.14
C PRO A 489 -17.01 15.98 -14.60
N ASN A 490 -16.15 15.21 -15.28
CA ASN A 490 -16.43 13.84 -15.71
C ASN A 490 -16.14 12.78 -14.64
N SER A 491 -15.51 13.18 -13.52
CA SER A 491 -15.17 12.29 -12.42
C SER A 491 -16.43 11.65 -11.82
N LYS A 492 -16.40 10.35 -11.57
CA LYS A 492 -17.51 9.54 -11.06
C LYS A 492 -17.45 9.33 -9.55
N TYR A 493 -16.25 9.23 -9.01
CA TYR A 493 -16.01 9.00 -7.59
C TYR A 493 -14.58 9.41 -7.18
N VAL A 494 -14.35 9.48 -5.87
CA VAL A 494 -13.01 9.49 -5.27
C VAL A 494 -12.77 8.13 -4.62
N TYR A 495 -11.65 7.49 -4.94
CA TYR A 495 -11.32 6.15 -4.46
C TYR A 495 -10.07 6.14 -3.60
N SER A 496 -10.14 5.58 -2.40
CA SER A 496 -8.99 5.51 -1.49
C SER A 496 -9.28 4.65 -0.26
N ILE A 497 -8.25 4.27 0.50
CA ILE A 497 -8.46 3.76 1.87
C ILE A 497 -8.97 4.92 2.73
N MET A 498 -10.15 4.72 3.29
CA MET A 498 -10.95 5.75 3.97
C MET A 498 -11.49 5.29 5.34
N THR A 499 -11.24 4.03 5.70
CA THR A 499 -11.64 3.40 6.96
C THR A 499 -10.55 3.51 8.03
N GLY A 500 -10.88 3.13 9.27
CA GLY A 500 -9.95 3.15 10.41
C GLY A 500 -9.32 4.52 10.65
N SER A 501 -7.99 4.58 10.70
CA SER A 501 -7.24 5.83 10.98
C SER A 501 -7.39 6.92 9.90
N MET A 502 -8.01 6.61 8.75
CA MET A 502 -8.28 7.57 7.68
C MET A 502 -9.58 8.36 7.86
N GLN A 503 -10.50 7.90 8.73
CA GLN A 503 -11.79 8.56 8.96
C GLN A 503 -11.71 10.07 9.28
N PRO A 504 -10.71 10.57 10.06
CA PRO A 504 -10.58 12.01 10.33
C PRO A 504 -10.39 12.88 9.08
N TYR A 505 -9.94 12.31 7.97
CA TYR A 505 -9.74 13.05 6.72
C TYR A 505 -11.00 13.17 5.87
N LEU A 506 -12.05 12.39 6.17
CA LEU A 506 -13.27 12.34 5.35
C LEU A 506 -13.99 13.68 5.29
N GLN A 507 -14.00 14.45 6.39
CA GLN A 507 -14.61 15.78 6.38
C GLN A 507 -13.94 16.71 5.35
N LYS A 508 -12.60 16.77 5.36
CA LYS A 508 -11.84 17.61 4.42
C LYS A 508 -11.89 17.04 3.00
N LEU A 509 -11.97 15.72 2.84
CA LEU A 509 -12.10 15.10 1.53
C LEU A 509 -13.49 15.37 0.91
N ARG A 510 -14.57 15.26 1.70
CA ARG A 510 -15.94 15.66 1.29
C ARG A 510 -16.00 17.13 0.89
N HIS A 511 -15.30 18.00 1.62
CA HIS A 511 -15.18 19.42 1.28
C HIS A 511 -14.63 19.61 -0.14
N TYR A 512 -13.53 18.94 -0.51
CA TYR A 512 -13.00 19.00 -1.88
C TYR A 512 -13.86 18.27 -2.92
N ALA A 513 -14.48 17.15 -2.53
CA ALA A 513 -15.32 16.35 -3.41
C ALA A 513 -16.68 17.02 -3.72
N GLY A 514 -17.15 17.91 -2.86
CA GLY A 514 -18.46 18.55 -2.96
C GLY A 514 -19.58 17.55 -2.73
N GLY A 515 -20.05 16.92 -3.80
CA GLY A 515 -21.08 15.88 -3.79
C GLY A 515 -20.66 14.56 -4.45
N LEU A 516 -19.38 14.44 -4.82
CA LEU A 516 -18.89 13.24 -5.50
C LEU A 516 -18.81 12.05 -4.53
N PRO A 517 -19.28 10.85 -4.92
CA PRO A 517 -19.19 9.65 -4.08
C PRO A 517 -17.76 9.37 -3.62
N LEU A 518 -17.61 9.05 -2.33
CA LEU A 518 -16.37 8.59 -1.73
C LEU A 518 -16.43 7.08 -1.60
N VAL A 519 -15.55 6.37 -2.31
CA VAL A 519 -15.55 4.91 -2.41
C VAL A 519 -14.33 4.36 -1.67
N SER A 520 -14.57 3.59 -0.61
CA SER A 520 -13.51 2.93 0.14
C SER A 520 -12.81 1.85 -0.69
N ALA A 521 -11.48 1.86 -0.67
CA ALA A 521 -10.63 0.83 -1.24
C ALA A 521 -10.64 -0.47 -0.43
N ASP A 522 -10.15 -1.53 -1.07
CA ASP A 522 -10.10 -2.89 -0.53
C ASP A 522 -9.29 -3.00 0.77
N TYR A 523 -9.57 -4.04 1.54
CA TYR A 523 -8.92 -4.29 2.83
C TYR A 523 -7.73 -5.24 2.66
N GLY A 524 -6.54 -4.75 3.05
CA GLY A 524 -5.28 -5.47 2.98
C GLY A 524 -4.26 -4.97 4.00
N SER A 525 -3.23 -5.76 4.22
CA SER A 525 -2.03 -5.41 4.95
C SER A 525 -0.78 -5.81 4.16
N THR A 526 0.41 -5.48 4.67
CA THR A 526 1.67 -5.91 4.04
C THR A 526 1.82 -7.45 4.07
N GLU A 527 1.25 -8.11 5.09
CA GLU A 527 1.22 -9.55 5.28
C GLU A 527 0.36 -10.27 4.24
N SER A 528 -0.82 -9.74 3.93
CA SER A 528 -1.73 -10.30 2.92
C SER A 528 -2.87 -9.34 2.56
N TRP A 529 -3.49 -9.53 1.41
CA TRP A 529 -4.81 -8.97 1.13
C TRP A 529 -5.88 -9.77 1.89
N ILE A 530 -6.90 -9.11 2.44
CA ILE A 530 -7.95 -9.78 3.22
C ILE A 530 -9.27 -9.81 2.45
N GLY A 531 -9.80 -8.66 2.04
CA GLY A 531 -11.17 -8.60 1.50
C GLY A 531 -11.40 -7.48 0.50
N ALA A 532 -12.30 -7.72 -0.45
CA ALA A 532 -12.69 -6.74 -1.46
C ALA A 532 -13.95 -5.97 -1.05
N ASN A 533 -14.03 -4.70 -1.45
CA ASN A 533 -15.27 -3.94 -1.32
C ASN A 533 -16.24 -4.32 -2.45
N VAL A 534 -17.23 -5.16 -2.11
CA VAL A 534 -18.28 -5.62 -3.05
C VAL A 534 -19.48 -4.69 -3.12
N ASP A 535 -19.58 -3.72 -2.21
CA ASP A 535 -20.66 -2.74 -2.10
C ASP A 535 -20.11 -1.30 -2.23
N PRO A 536 -19.54 -0.91 -3.38
CA PRO A 536 -18.85 0.37 -3.54
C PRO A 536 -19.77 1.60 -3.50
N TYR A 537 -21.08 1.41 -3.39
CA TYR A 537 -22.06 2.48 -3.20
C TYR A 537 -22.22 2.91 -1.73
N LEU A 538 -21.74 2.10 -0.78
CA LEU A 538 -21.79 2.42 0.64
C LEU A 538 -20.84 3.58 0.97
N PRO A 539 -21.21 4.47 1.90
CA PRO A 539 -20.32 5.52 2.37
C PRO A 539 -19.13 4.90 3.12
N PRO A 540 -18.00 5.63 3.24
CA PRO A 540 -16.81 5.08 3.85
C PRO A 540 -16.96 4.60 5.30
N GLU A 541 -17.87 5.19 6.06
CA GLU A 541 -18.19 4.81 7.45
C GLU A 541 -18.85 3.43 7.55
N ASP A 542 -19.61 3.04 6.54
CA ASP A 542 -20.34 1.77 6.47
C ASP A 542 -19.67 0.77 5.51
N ALA A 543 -18.43 1.06 5.10
CA ALA A 543 -17.71 0.23 4.15
C ALA A 543 -17.40 -1.14 4.76
N THR A 544 -17.83 -2.19 4.06
CA THR A 544 -17.58 -3.58 4.44
C THR A 544 -16.76 -4.30 3.37
N PHE A 545 -15.98 -5.29 3.81
CA PHE A 545 -15.05 -6.01 2.96
C PHE A 545 -15.35 -7.51 3.01
N ALA A 546 -15.73 -8.08 1.86
CA ALA A 546 -15.96 -9.51 1.74
C ALA A 546 -14.60 -10.23 1.70
N VAL A 547 -14.36 -11.11 2.66
CA VAL A 547 -13.08 -11.83 2.78
C VAL A 547 -12.88 -12.74 1.58
N ILE A 548 -11.68 -12.74 0.99
CA ILE A 548 -11.35 -13.57 -0.19
C ILE A 548 -10.69 -14.88 0.28
N PRO A 549 -11.43 -16.01 0.26
CA PRO A 549 -11.00 -17.24 0.94
C PRO A 549 -9.82 -17.97 0.27
N THR A 550 -9.28 -17.47 -0.84
CA THR A 550 -8.17 -18.10 -1.58
C THR A 550 -6.81 -17.44 -1.37
N PHE A 551 -6.76 -16.25 -0.75
CA PHE A 551 -5.53 -15.46 -0.65
C PHE A 551 -4.62 -15.90 0.48
N SER A 552 -5.21 -16.26 1.61
CA SER A 552 -4.56 -16.80 2.80
C SER A 552 -5.59 -17.63 3.57
N TYR A 553 -5.13 -18.42 4.54
CA TYR A 553 -6.03 -19.05 5.51
C TYR A 553 -6.25 -18.09 6.67
N TYR A 554 -7.51 -17.84 7.02
CA TYR A 554 -7.95 -16.88 8.03
C TYR A 554 -8.66 -17.60 9.18
N GLU A 555 -8.16 -17.38 10.38
CA GLU A 555 -8.86 -17.66 11.63
C GLU A 555 -9.29 -16.32 12.24
N PHE A 556 -10.36 -16.36 13.03
CA PHE A 556 -10.96 -15.21 13.67
C PHE A 556 -10.97 -15.43 15.17
N MET A 557 -10.24 -14.61 15.90
CA MET A 557 -10.11 -14.71 17.34
C MET A 557 -11.19 -13.83 17.99
N PRO A 558 -12.21 -14.39 18.67
CA PRO A 558 -13.30 -13.60 19.23
C PRO A 558 -12.79 -12.63 20.29
N LEU A 559 -13.29 -11.40 20.26
CA LEU A 559 -12.98 -10.35 21.23
C LEU A 559 -14.22 -10.01 22.07
N TYR A 560 -14.08 -10.07 23.39
CA TYR A 560 -15.13 -9.71 24.33
C TYR A 560 -14.72 -8.49 25.15
N ARG A 561 -15.53 -7.43 25.14
CA ARG A 561 -15.30 -6.24 25.96
C ARG A 561 -15.54 -6.57 27.43
N GLN A 562 -14.59 -6.23 28.32
CA GLN A 562 -14.85 -6.28 29.75
C GLN A 562 -15.91 -5.25 30.13
N ASN A 563 -16.89 -5.65 30.96
CA ASN A 563 -17.89 -4.73 31.50
C ASN A 563 -17.18 -3.61 32.28
N GLN A 564 -17.45 -2.36 31.89
CA GLN A 564 -16.92 -1.14 32.51
C GLN A 564 -17.31 -1.05 33.99
N ASP A 565 -16.40 -1.44 34.86
CA ASP A 565 -16.47 -1.17 36.31
C ASP A 565 -15.07 -0.83 36.87
N CYS A 566 -14.23 -0.13 36.12
CA CYS A 566 -13.06 0.61 36.64
C CYS A 566 -12.49 1.55 35.57
N GLY A 567 -12.32 2.84 35.90
CA GLY A 567 -11.90 3.91 34.99
C GLY A 567 -10.42 3.88 34.56
N SER A 568 -9.93 2.80 33.98
CA SER A 568 -8.67 2.77 33.24
C SER A 568 -8.93 2.78 31.73
N ALA A 569 -8.38 3.77 31.03
CA ALA A 569 -8.49 3.97 29.59
C ALA A 569 -7.61 2.99 28.79
N ILE A 570 -7.81 1.69 29.00
CA ILE A 570 -7.26 0.61 28.19
C ILE A 570 -8.45 -0.25 27.79
N ASP A 571 -8.76 -0.33 26.49
CA ASP A 571 -9.75 -1.27 25.95
C ASP A 571 -9.21 -2.70 26.14
N ASP A 572 -9.33 -3.25 27.34
CA ASP A 572 -8.91 -4.61 27.64
C ASP A 572 -9.94 -5.59 27.05
N PHE A 573 -9.69 -6.10 25.85
CA PHE A 573 -10.43 -7.21 25.27
C PHE A 573 -10.03 -8.54 25.94
N ILE A 574 -11.01 -9.41 26.16
CA ILE A 574 -10.77 -10.82 26.46
C ILE A 574 -10.79 -11.58 25.14
N GLU A 575 -9.66 -12.17 24.79
CA GLU A 575 -9.47 -13.02 23.63
C GLU A 575 -9.91 -14.46 23.94
N ASP A 576 -10.62 -15.11 23.02
CA ASP A 576 -10.95 -16.55 23.07
C ASP A 576 -10.23 -17.32 21.95
N GLU A 577 -10.37 -18.65 21.91
CA GLU A 577 -9.72 -19.48 20.91
C GLU A 577 -10.15 -19.11 19.48
N PRO A 578 -9.20 -19.04 18.51
CA PRO A 578 -9.52 -18.73 17.13
C PRO A 578 -10.51 -19.72 16.51
N VAL A 579 -11.49 -19.20 15.79
CA VAL A 579 -12.45 -19.98 15.02
C VAL A 579 -12.16 -19.86 13.52
N PRO A 580 -12.41 -20.92 12.72
CA PRO A 580 -12.26 -20.82 11.26
C PRO A 580 -13.27 -19.84 10.69
N LEU A 581 -12.97 -19.30 9.50
CA LEU A 581 -13.83 -18.37 8.74
C LEU A 581 -15.30 -18.80 8.64
N SER A 582 -15.58 -20.10 8.58
CA SER A 582 -16.94 -20.65 8.47
C SER A 582 -17.77 -20.61 9.77
N LYS A 583 -17.16 -20.29 10.92
CA LYS A 583 -17.80 -20.30 12.25
C LYS A 583 -17.94 -18.92 12.88
N VAL A 584 -17.62 -17.86 12.13
CA VAL A 584 -17.80 -16.49 12.60
C VAL A 584 -19.28 -16.15 12.76
N LYS A 585 -19.57 -15.18 13.63
CA LYS A 585 -20.93 -14.75 13.98
C LYS A 585 -21.11 -13.29 13.61
N GLU A 586 -22.27 -12.98 13.03
CA GLU A 586 -22.67 -11.60 12.76
C GLU A 586 -22.80 -10.80 14.06
N GLY A 587 -22.35 -9.55 14.04
CA GLY A 587 -22.32 -8.62 15.18
C GLY A 587 -21.21 -8.89 16.21
N GLN A 588 -20.32 -9.86 15.97
CA GLN A 588 -19.20 -10.16 16.86
C GLN A 588 -17.91 -9.50 16.35
N GLU A 589 -17.11 -8.99 17.29
CA GLU A 589 -15.78 -8.43 17.07
C GLU A 589 -14.72 -9.53 17.13
N TYR A 590 -13.73 -9.46 16.23
CA TYR A 590 -12.65 -10.42 16.09
C TYR A 590 -11.31 -9.73 15.79
N ASP A 591 -10.20 -10.32 16.25
CA ASP A 591 -8.87 -10.10 15.68
C ASP A 591 -8.59 -11.16 14.61
N ILE A 592 -7.96 -10.75 13.51
CA ILE A 592 -7.65 -11.64 12.38
C ILE A 592 -6.32 -12.35 12.63
N VAL A 593 -6.35 -13.67 12.47
CA VAL A 593 -5.16 -14.52 12.51
C VAL A 593 -4.96 -15.11 11.13
N LEU A 594 -3.76 -14.94 10.56
CA LEU A 594 -3.46 -15.31 9.18
C LEU A 594 -2.37 -16.37 9.05
N THR A 595 -2.58 -17.27 8.10
CA THR A 595 -1.56 -18.18 7.57
C THR A 595 -1.41 -17.96 6.07
N THR A 596 -0.20 -17.64 5.63
CA THR A 596 0.06 -17.16 4.27
C THR A 596 0.93 -18.12 3.48
N PHE A 597 0.83 -18.02 2.16
CA PHE A 597 1.78 -18.67 1.24
C PHE A 597 3.22 -18.14 1.40
N THR A 598 3.37 -16.93 1.95
CA THR A 598 4.66 -16.26 2.20
C THR A 598 5.33 -16.69 3.51
N GLY A 599 4.73 -17.63 4.25
CA GLY A 599 5.37 -18.28 5.39
C GLY A 599 5.11 -17.60 6.74
N LEU A 600 4.02 -16.86 6.86
CA LEU A 600 3.44 -16.49 8.16
C LEU A 600 2.47 -17.59 8.57
N TYR A 601 2.52 -18.05 9.81
CA TYR A 601 1.75 -19.20 10.29
C TYR A 601 1.01 -18.84 11.58
N ARG A 602 -0.32 -18.83 11.56
CA ARG A 602 -1.19 -18.39 12.65
C ARG A 602 -0.73 -17.07 13.28
N CYS A 603 -0.33 -16.14 12.43
CA CYS A 603 0.18 -14.84 12.86
C CYS A 603 -0.99 -13.90 13.17
N LYS A 604 -1.03 -13.33 14.37
CA LYS A 604 -1.98 -12.27 14.72
C LYS A 604 -1.70 -11.03 13.88
N LEU A 605 -2.74 -10.47 13.26
CA LEU A 605 -2.64 -9.24 12.49
C LEU A 605 -2.70 -8.02 13.41
N GLY A 606 -3.55 -8.05 14.44
CA GLY A 606 -3.81 -6.92 15.34
C GLY A 606 -4.86 -5.96 14.79
N ASP A 607 -5.68 -6.41 13.84
CA ASP A 607 -6.77 -5.63 13.25
C ASP A 607 -8.09 -6.08 13.87
N VAL A 608 -8.82 -5.15 14.50
CA VAL A 608 -10.13 -5.44 15.07
C VAL A 608 -11.21 -5.22 14.01
N VAL A 609 -11.91 -6.30 13.68
CA VAL A 609 -13.01 -6.31 12.70
C VAL A 609 -14.32 -6.79 13.31
N GLU A 610 -15.42 -6.21 12.87
CA GLU A 610 -16.76 -6.70 13.15
C GLU A 610 -17.32 -7.42 11.93
N VAL A 611 -17.88 -8.62 12.11
CA VAL A 611 -18.60 -9.29 11.03
C VAL A 611 -20.01 -8.72 10.94
N THR A 612 -20.30 -7.95 9.90
CA THR A 612 -21.58 -7.25 9.72
C THR A 612 -22.58 -8.01 8.85
N GLY A 613 -22.14 -9.12 8.26
CA GLY A 613 -22.96 -9.99 7.43
C GLY A 613 -22.11 -10.91 6.57
N PHE A 614 -22.70 -11.42 5.49
CA PHE A 614 -22.04 -12.38 4.60
C PHE A 614 -22.25 -12.02 3.12
N HIS A 615 -21.24 -12.26 2.30
CA HIS A 615 -21.36 -12.36 0.85
C HIS A 615 -21.37 -13.84 0.47
N ASN A 616 -22.54 -14.37 0.12
CA ASN A 616 -22.73 -15.82 0.02
C ASN A 616 -22.31 -16.53 1.33
N GLY A 617 -21.26 -17.35 1.29
CA GLY A 617 -20.70 -18.05 2.45
C GLY A 617 -19.47 -17.40 3.08
N THR A 618 -18.95 -16.27 2.56
CA THR A 618 -17.78 -15.58 3.13
C THR A 618 -18.21 -14.36 3.96
N PRO A 619 -17.59 -14.07 5.12
CA PRO A 619 -17.99 -12.93 5.94
C PRO A 619 -17.65 -11.60 5.29
N LYS A 620 -18.50 -10.60 5.56
CA LYS A 620 -18.23 -9.18 5.33
C LYS A 620 -17.76 -8.55 6.64
N CYS A 621 -16.57 -7.97 6.60
CA CYS A 621 -15.93 -7.37 7.76
C CYS A 621 -15.97 -5.84 7.67
N LEU A 622 -16.38 -5.19 8.75
CA LEU A 622 -16.20 -3.76 8.97
C LEU A 622 -14.98 -3.52 9.85
N LEU A 623 -14.07 -2.65 9.42
CA LEU A 623 -12.82 -2.37 10.12
C LEU A 623 -13.02 -1.25 11.15
N HIS A 624 -12.83 -1.55 12.43
CA HIS A 624 -12.97 -0.57 13.52
C HIS A 624 -11.66 0.16 13.81
N MET A 625 -10.61 -0.56 14.19
CA MET A 625 -9.29 0.01 14.49
C MET A 625 -8.17 -1.01 14.28
N GLN A 626 -6.97 -0.49 13.98
CA GLN A 626 -5.73 -1.23 14.17
C GLN A 626 -5.32 -1.08 15.63
N GLU A 627 -5.26 -2.20 16.35
CA GLU A 627 -4.79 -2.19 17.73
C GLU A 627 -3.31 -1.84 17.72
N LYS A 628 -2.92 -0.80 18.48
CA LYS A 628 -1.50 -0.50 18.68
C LYS A 628 -0.91 -1.71 19.39
N ALA A 629 0.07 -2.37 18.75
CA ALA A 629 0.88 -3.43 19.33
C ALA A 629 1.61 -2.96 20.60
N ASN A 630 0.89 -2.85 21.70
CA ASN A 630 1.41 -2.75 23.05
C ASN A 630 1.23 -4.13 23.67
N PHE A 631 2.06 -5.08 23.22
CA PHE A 631 2.22 -6.36 23.91
C PHE A 631 2.87 -6.10 25.28
N ASN A 632 2.05 -5.76 26.28
CA ASN A 632 2.42 -5.96 27.67
C ASN A 632 2.19 -7.44 27.98
N HIS A 633 3.22 -8.26 27.81
CA HIS A 633 3.24 -9.60 28.39
C HIS A 633 3.04 -9.48 29.91
N LYS A 634 1.86 -9.85 30.40
CA LYS A 634 1.71 -10.26 31.80
C LYS A 634 2.14 -11.72 31.89
N HIS A 635 3.37 -11.86 32.38
CA HIS A 635 4.07 -13.01 32.99
C HIS A 635 3.62 -14.44 32.68
#